data_AF-A0A933H8Z1-F1
#
_entry.id   AF-A0A933H8Z1-F1
#
_cell.length_a   1.000
_cell.length_b   1.000
_cell.length_c   1.000
_cell.angle_alpha   90.00
_cell.angle_beta   90.00
_cell.angle_gamma   90.00
#
_symmetry.space_group_name_H-M   'P 1'
#
loop_
_entity.id
_entity.type
_entity.pdbx_description
1 polymer ?
#
loop_
_entity_poly.entity_id
_entity_poly.type
_entity_poly.pdbx_seq_one_letter_code
_entity_poly.pdbx_strand_id
1 'polypeptide(L)'
;MPAYFKYLLTLLLINSYGTAFTGTKEHFSVNYQIVLPETIKTALKNYDSSFVTYKANDFSAEIISSYPFRVWQSPSAVIGDFNGDKMFDVVFLGYNAKHRLAIGIVSNKNTYKATEIIKLDLPNKDKINPHKNLTIYLSLVPDRKFPDEIKGNINAGCNAFQIIKQGKGAVLYYYQSDENRFSFYKGSKPLFYNYKDDSSFLSASEWKQSYKNEMPRIKYSMSFSSRIQSIIKKCSPDFETWDQDDYIPIITKLYEFSPKQLLSAVVGDFNGDKVSDAILTGHSKKINSISMTILSNGNDYKLHDCSNGSYVDPQKEWYTGELGFFSYLEYVPPKKFEGIFSGYPLELKRDAYKWDVFEKTSSLYYFDGKNFKEYLISD
;
A
#
# COMPACT_ATOMS: atom_id res chain seq x y z
N MET A 1 2.27 -46.03 17.51
CA MET A 1 3.06 -45.53 16.37
C MET A 1 2.44 -46.05 15.07
N PRO A 2 2.39 -45.28 13.97
CA PRO A 2 1.26 -44.38 13.73
C PRO A 2 0.65 -44.48 12.31
N ALA A 3 -0.58 -43.98 12.17
CA ALA A 3 -1.10 -43.45 10.91
C ALA A 3 -1.39 -41.96 11.11
N TYR A 4 -0.33 -41.14 11.10
CA TYR A 4 -0.46 -39.69 10.93
C TYR A 4 -0.81 -39.45 9.47
N PHE A 5 -2.08 -39.13 9.21
CA PHE A 5 -2.52 -38.61 7.93
C PHE A 5 -1.84 -37.27 7.68
N LYS A 6 -0.92 -37.26 6.71
CA LYS A 6 -0.34 -36.07 6.09
C LYS A 6 -1.48 -35.19 5.56
N TYR A 7 -1.86 -34.16 6.28
CA TYR A 7 -2.45 -32.99 5.64
C TYR A 7 -1.32 -32.25 4.94
N LEU A 8 -1.20 -32.50 3.63
CA LEU A 8 -0.45 -31.63 2.73
C LEU A 8 -1.27 -30.33 2.63
N LEU A 9 -1.04 -29.39 3.55
CA LEU A 9 -1.57 -28.04 3.48
C LEU A 9 -0.91 -27.38 2.25
N THR A 10 -1.58 -27.49 1.12
CA THR A 10 -1.21 -26.72 -0.07
C THR A 10 -1.63 -25.29 0.22
N LEU A 11 -0.71 -24.47 0.75
CA LEU A 11 -0.86 -23.03 0.85
C LEU A 11 -1.04 -22.49 -0.58
N LEU A 12 -2.30 -22.42 -1.02
CA LEU A 12 -2.72 -21.66 -2.18
C LEU A 12 -2.69 -20.19 -1.77
N LEU A 13 -1.48 -19.64 -1.73
CA LEU A 13 -1.32 -18.20 -1.74
C LEU A 13 -1.84 -17.71 -3.10
N ILE A 14 -2.88 -16.89 -3.10
CA ILE A 14 -3.20 -16.01 -4.24
C ILE A 14 -2.10 -14.93 -4.23
N ASN A 15 -0.91 -15.34 -4.66
CA ASN A 15 0.28 -14.51 -4.74
C ASN A 15 0.21 -13.72 -6.04
N SER A 16 -0.50 -12.60 -6.03
CA SER A 16 -0.49 -11.65 -7.14
C SER A 16 0.77 -10.78 -7.07
N TYR A 17 1.96 -11.36 -7.27
CA TYR A 17 3.18 -10.55 -7.44
C TYR A 17 3.22 -9.96 -8.85
N GLY A 18 3.33 -8.65 -8.98
CA GLY A 18 3.55 -7.97 -10.26
C GLY A 18 4.29 -6.66 -10.08
N THR A 19 5.43 -6.55 -10.75
CA THR A 19 6.39 -5.44 -10.70
C THR A 19 5.98 -4.31 -11.64
N ALA A 20 5.44 -3.20 -11.11
CA ALA A 20 5.08 -2.04 -11.94
C ALA A 20 6.32 -1.29 -12.45
N PHE A 21 6.17 -0.60 -13.58
CA PHE A 21 7.13 0.30 -14.26
C PHE A 21 8.21 -0.32 -15.18
N THR A 22 8.14 0.04 -16.47
CA THR A 22 9.21 -0.18 -17.47
C THR A 22 9.48 1.06 -18.34
N GLY A 23 8.95 2.23 -17.96
CA GLY A 23 9.39 3.50 -18.52
C GLY A 23 10.62 3.97 -17.77
N THR A 24 11.77 4.03 -18.45
CA THR A 24 13.09 4.50 -17.95
C THR A 24 13.77 3.69 -16.85
N LYS A 25 14.38 2.52 -17.17
CA LYS A 25 15.40 1.80 -16.35
C LYS A 25 15.21 1.91 -14.82
N GLU A 26 13.97 1.84 -14.32
CA GLU A 26 13.78 2.03 -12.89
C GLU A 26 14.31 0.80 -12.16
N HIS A 27 15.24 1.04 -11.24
CA HIS A 27 15.89 0.00 -10.46
C HIS A 27 15.03 -0.45 -9.27
N PHE A 28 13.79 0.04 -9.19
CA PHE A 28 12.84 -0.13 -8.09
C PHE A 28 11.42 -0.30 -8.63
N SER A 29 10.57 -1.03 -7.90
CA SER A 29 9.14 -1.07 -8.17
C SER A 29 8.35 -1.33 -6.89
N VAL A 30 7.21 -0.67 -6.73
CA VAL A 30 6.23 -1.01 -5.70
C VAL A 30 5.38 -2.18 -6.16
N ASN A 31 5.18 -3.13 -5.25
CA ASN A 31 4.30 -4.27 -5.41
C ASN A 31 3.29 -4.24 -4.27
N TYR A 32 2.11 -4.80 -4.50
CA TYR A 32 1.15 -5.03 -3.43
C TYR A 32 0.61 -6.46 -3.47
N GLN A 33 0.28 -6.96 -2.30
CA GLN A 33 -0.38 -8.24 -2.10
C GLN A 33 -1.64 -8.01 -1.30
N ILE A 34 -2.76 -8.58 -1.79
CA ILE A 34 -4.01 -8.58 -1.04
C ILE A 34 -4.03 -9.86 -0.20
N VAL A 35 -3.89 -9.71 1.11
CA VAL A 35 -3.95 -10.79 2.08
C VAL A 35 -5.40 -10.92 2.51
N LEU A 36 -6.00 -12.11 2.34
CA LEU A 36 -7.40 -12.36 2.63
C LEU A 36 -7.58 -13.44 3.70
N PRO A 37 -8.55 -13.29 4.62
CA PRO A 37 -9.01 -14.39 5.47
C PRO A 37 -9.57 -15.53 4.62
N GLU A 38 -9.53 -16.74 5.17
CA GLU A 38 -9.95 -17.93 4.43
C GLU A 38 -11.45 -17.93 4.07
N THR A 39 -12.26 -17.24 4.88
CA THR A 39 -13.69 -17.04 4.61
C THR A 39 -13.94 -16.19 3.35
N ILE A 40 -13.19 -15.10 3.17
CA ILE A 40 -13.26 -14.25 1.97
C ILE A 40 -12.69 -14.98 0.75
N LYS A 41 -11.56 -15.70 0.90
CA LYS A 41 -11.00 -16.52 -0.20
C LYS A 41 -11.99 -17.57 -0.68
N THR A 42 -12.68 -18.24 0.26
CA THR A 42 -13.70 -19.25 -0.06
C THR A 42 -14.88 -18.64 -0.80
N ALA A 43 -15.38 -17.49 -0.34
CA ALA A 43 -16.46 -16.77 -1.03
C ALA A 43 -16.08 -16.38 -2.47
N LEU A 44 -14.87 -15.84 -2.67
CA LEU A 44 -14.36 -15.47 -3.99
C LEU A 44 -14.20 -16.69 -4.90
N LYS A 45 -13.61 -17.78 -4.39
CA LYS A 45 -13.40 -19.02 -5.15
C LYS A 45 -14.71 -19.72 -5.52
N ASN A 46 -15.71 -19.69 -4.64
CA ASN A 46 -17.03 -20.26 -4.90
C ASN A 46 -17.77 -19.49 -5.99
N TYR A 47 -17.55 -18.17 -6.09
CA TYR A 47 -18.10 -17.35 -7.16
C TYR A 47 -17.36 -17.60 -8.49
N ASP A 48 -16.03 -17.51 -8.48
CA ASP A 48 -15.20 -17.76 -9.66
C ASP A 48 -13.80 -18.21 -9.24
N SER A 49 -13.55 -19.52 -9.35
CA SER A 49 -12.25 -20.13 -9.03
C SER A 49 -11.12 -19.77 -9.99
N SER A 50 -11.45 -19.17 -11.14
CA SER A 50 -10.50 -18.70 -12.15
C SER A 50 -10.26 -17.19 -12.11
N PHE A 51 -10.89 -16.49 -11.16
CA PHE A 51 -10.70 -15.06 -10.99
C PHE A 51 -9.27 -14.72 -10.58
N VAL A 52 -8.70 -13.74 -11.26
CA VAL A 52 -7.38 -13.18 -10.97
C VAL A 52 -7.52 -11.67 -10.80
N THR A 53 -7.05 -11.16 -9.66
CA THR A 53 -6.97 -9.73 -9.40
C THR A 53 -5.84 -9.10 -10.21
N TYR A 54 -6.06 -7.88 -10.71
CA TYR A 54 -4.99 -7.12 -11.37
C TYR A 54 -3.84 -6.81 -10.41
N LYS A 55 -2.64 -6.74 -10.96
CA LYS A 55 -1.38 -6.43 -10.26
C LYS A 55 -0.98 -4.99 -10.53
N ALA A 56 -0.04 -4.45 -9.75
CA ALA A 56 0.45 -3.09 -9.97
C ALA A 56 0.94 -2.84 -11.41
N ASN A 57 1.56 -3.85 -12.03
CA ASN A 57 2.11 -3.77 -13.39
C ASN A 57 1.10 -3.91 -14.53
N ASP A 58 -0.14 -4.21 -14.18
CA ASP A 58 -1.26 -4.22 -15.11
C ASP A 58 -1.75 -2.79 -15.38
N PHE A 59 -1.52 -1.83 -14.48
CA PHE A 59 -1.96 -0.44 -14.62
C PHE A 59 -0.99 0.45 -15.39
N SER A 60 -1.50 1.56 -15.93
CA SER A 60 -0.67 2.57 -16.56
C SER A 60 0.32 3.18 -15.56
N ALA A 61 1.49 3.58 -16.06
CA ALA A 61 2.52 4.26 -15.27
C ALA A 61 1.98 5.52 -14.58
N GLU A 62 1.13 6.27 -15.27
CA GLU A 62 0.51 7.48 -14.74
C GLU A 62 -0.42 7.19 -13.56
N ILE A 63 -1.24 6.13 -13.62
CA ILE A 63 -2.06 5.68 -12.48
C ILE A 63 -1.15 5.32 -11.31
N ILE A 64 -0.16 4.45 -11.51
CA ILE A 64 0.71 4.00 -10.42
C ILE A 64 1.46 5.18 -9.79
N SER A 65 1.91 6.16 -10.58
CA SER A 65 2.63 7.33 -10.07
C SER A 65 1.76 8.29 -9.23
N SER A 66 0.45 8.31 -9.47
CA SER A 66 -0.48 9.26 -8.85
C SER A 66 -1.45 8.61 -7.86
N TYR A 67 -1.44 7.28 -7.75
CA TYR A 67 -2.39 6.55 -6.93
C TYR A 67 -2.11 6.72 -5.42
N PRO A 68 -3.13 7.04 -4.60
CA PRO A 68 -2.98 7.20 -3.15
C PRO A 68 -2.97 5.84 -2.44
N PHE A 69 -1.86 5.10 -2.54
CA PHE A 69 -1.74 3.77 -1.91
C PHE A 69 -1.87 3.87 -0.38
N ARG A 70 -2.71 3.00 0.18
CA ARG A 70 -2.95 2.87 1.63
C ARG A 70 -3.18 1.42 1.98
N VAL A 71 -3.09 1.06 3.26
CA VAL A 71 -3.34 -0.32 3.74
C VAL A 71 -4.72 -0.88 3.38
N TRP A 72 -5.65 0.02 3.04
CA TRP A 72 -7.04 -0.28 2.67
C TRP A 72 -7.36 -0.17 1.19
N GLN A 73 -6.42 0.28 0.35
CA GLN A 73 -6.71 0.43 -1.07
C GLN A 73 -5.47 0.32 -1.96
N SER A 74 -5.61 -0.45 -3.02
CA SER A 74 -4.73 -0.50 -4.19
C SER A 74 -5.57 -0.28 -5.45
N PRO A 75 -4.95 -0.02 -6.61
CA PRO A 75 -5.69 0.18 -7.86
C PRO A 75 -6.66 -0.97 -8.22
N SER A 76 -6.40 -2.18 -7.70
CA SER A 76 -7.19 -3.38 -7.98
C SER A 76 -8.05 -3.87 -6.81
N ALA A 77 -7.94 -3.27 -5.62
CA ALA A 77 -8.74 -3.69 -4.48
C ALA A 77 -8.95 -2.56 -3.47
N VAL A 78 -10.15 -2.49 -2.90
CA VAL A 78 -10.48 -1.59 -1.79
C VAL A 78 -11.13 -2.38 -0.67
N ILE A 79 -10.80 -2.03 0.56
CA ILE A 79 -11.24 -2.68 1.79
C ILE A 79 -11.97 -1.64 2.63
N GLY A 80 -13.17 -1.96 3.09
CA GLY A 80 -14.01 -1.07 3.88
C GLY A 80 -15.23 -1.79 4.42
N ASP A 81 -16.01 -1.13 5.26
CA ASP A 81 -17.33 -1.57 5.68
C ASP A 81 -18.35 -1.03 4.66
N PHE A 82 -18.67 -1.80 3.62
CA PHE A 82 -19.53 -1.32 2.54
C PHE A 82 -21.02 -1.48 2.87
N ASN A 83 -21.40 -2.40 3.77
CA ASN A 83 -22.80 -2.65 4.12
C ASN A 83 -23.23 -2.04 5.48
N GLY A 84 -22.31 -1.43 6.23
CA GLY A 84 -22.56 -0.79 7.53
C GLY A 84 -22.61 -1.75 8.72
N ASP A 85 -22.14 -3.00 8.58
CA ASP A 85 -22.17 -4.00 9.64
C ASP A 85 -20.89 -4.05 10.50
N LYS A 86 -19.96 -3.12 10.24
CA LYS A 86 -18.66 -2.97 10.92
C LYS A 86 -17.70 -4.13 10.68
N MET A 87 -18.00 -5.02 9.74
CA MET A 87 -17.04 -5.99 9.24
C MET A 87 -16.33 -5.47 7.98
N PHE A 88 -15.16 -6.04 7.69
CA PHE A 88 -14.40 -5.64 6.51
C PHE A 88 -14.84 -6.43 5.29
N ASP A 89 -15.37 -5.70 4.33
CA ASP A 89 -15.66 -6.15 2.98
C ASP A 89 -14.48 -5.85 2.06
N VAL A 90 -14.49 -6.48 0.88
CA VAL A 90 -13.46 -6.23 -0.14
C VAL A 90 -14.11 -6.13 -1.51
N VAL A 91 -13.77 -5.08 -2.26
CA VAL A 91 -14.10 -4.98 -3.68
C VAL A 91 -12.84 -5.15 -4.50
N PHE A 92 -12.91 -6.02 -5.50
CA PHE A 92 -11.82 -6.34 -6.40
C PHE A 92 -12.10 -5.87 -7.83
N LEU A 93 -11.03 -5.51 -8.52
CA LEU A 93 -10.98 -5.37 -9.96
C LEU A 93 -10.06 -6.46 -10.52
N GLY A 94 -10.56 -7.25 -11.46
CA GLY A 94 -9.81 -8.38 -12.00
C GLY A 94 -10.42 -8.94 -13.28
N TYR A 95 -10.15 -10.21 -13.54
CA TYR A 95 -10.56 -10.88 -14.75
C TYR A 95 -10.62 -12.40 -14.59
N ASN A 96 -11.25 -13.06 -15.55
CA ASN A 96 -11.12 -14.49 -15.81
C ASN A 96 -10.86 -14.73 -17.30
N ALA A 97 -10.93 -15.98 -17.77
CA ALA A 97 -10.67 -16.33 -19.17
C ALA A 97 -11.62 -15.67 -20.18
N LYS A 98 -12.77 -15.13 -19.74
CA LYS A 98 -13.85 -14.64 -20.60
C LYS A 98 -14.20 -13.17 -20.36
N HIS A 99 -14.00 -12.66 -19.14
CA HIS A 99 -14.53 -11.36 -18.72
C HIS A 99 -13.51 -10.54 -17.93
N ARG A 100 -13.65 -9.22 -18.01
CA ARG A 100 -13.17 -8.28 -16.97
C ARG A 100 -14.29 -8.11 -15.94
N LEU A 101 -13.92 -8.10 -14.67
CA LEU A 101 -14.86 -8.21 -13.56
C LEU A 101 -14.54 -7.17 -12.48
N ALA A 102 -15.60 -6.61 -11.88
CA ALA A 102 -15.55 -6.03 -10.56
C ALA A 102 -16.45 -6.85 -9.63
N ILE A 103 -15.89 -7.34 -8.52
CA ILE A 103 -16.57 -8.25 -7.58
C ILE A 103 -16.46 -7.66 -6.18
N GLY A 104 -17.59 -7.53 -5.48
CA GLY A 104 -17.61 -7.22 -4.06
C GLY A 104 -17.78 -8.51 -3.26
N ILE A 105 -16.96 -8.73 -2.24
CA ILE A 105 -17.13 -9.77 -1.23
C ILE A 105 -17.60 -9.06 0.04
N VAL A 106 -18.88 -9.21 0.35
CA VAL A 106 -19.58 -8.47 1.40
C VAL A 106 -19.94 -9.41 2.54
N SER A 107 -19.72 -8.96 3.76
CA SER A 107 -20.12 -9.63 5.01
C SER A 107 -21.63 -9.84 5.03
N ASN A 108 -22.03 -10.96 5.63
CA ASN A 108 -23.43 -11.30 5.84
C ASN A 108 -23.55 -12.16 7.08
N LYS A 109 -23.93 -11.54 8.19
CA LYS A 109 -24.02 -12.12 9.53
C LYS A 109 -22.67 -12.65 10.00
N ASN A 110 -22.32 -13.87 9.65
CA ASN A 110 -21.08 -14.57 10.02
C ASN A 110 -20.39 -15.23 8.82
N THR A 111 -20.81 -14.87 7.60
CA THR A 111 -20.29 -15.41 6.34
C THR A 111 -19.96 -14.27 5.39
N TYR A 112 -19.36 -14.59 4.25
CA TYR A 112 -19.13 -13.64 3.17
C TYR A 112 -19.81 -14.11 1.90
N LYS A 113 -20.38 -13.15 1.16
CA LYS A 113 -21.05 -13.39 -0.12
C LYS A 113 -20.40 -12.56 -1.22
N ALA A 114 -20.11 -13.22 -2.34
CA ALA A 114 -19.68 -12.52 -3.54
C ALA A 114 -20.88 -11.91 -4.29
N THR A 115 -20.69 -10.68 -4.76
CA THR A 115 -21.64 -9.91 -5.54
C THR A 115 -20.93 -9.36 -6.78
N GLU A 116 -21.46 -9.68 -7.96
CA GLU A 116 -21.00 -9.12 -9.23
C GLU A 116 -21.42 -7.65 -9.32
N ILE A 117 -20.45 -6.75 -9.52
CA ILE A 117 -20.70 -5.31 -9.67
C ILE A 117 -20.65 -4.93 -11.15
N ILE A 118 -19.63 -5.40 -11.86
CA ILE A 118 -19.44 -5.20 -13.30
C ILE A 118 -18.97 -6.51 -13.92
N LYS A 119 -19.50 -6.83 -15.10
CA LYS A 119 -19.02 -7.88 -15.98
C LYS A 119 -18.98 -7.41 -17.42
N LEU A 120 -17.80 -7.45 -18.03
CA LEU A 120 -17.57 -7.04 -19.40
C LEU A 120 -16.86 -8.16 -20.15
N ASP A 121 -17.37 -8.55 -21.31
CA ASP A 121 -16.71 -9.53 -22.17
C ASP A 121 -15.31 -9.06 -22.59
N LEU A 122 -14.35 -9.99 -22.60
CA LEU A 122 -13.04 -9.74 -23.15
C LEU A 122 -13.13 -9.70 -24.69
N PRO A 123 -12.71 -8.60 -25.35
CA PRO A 123 -12.66 -8.55 -26.80
C PRO A 123 -11.80 -9.70 -27.34
N ASN A 124 -12.21 -10.33 -28.44
CA ASN A 124 -11.42 -11.41 -29.06
C ASN A 124 -9.96 -11.01 -29.36
N LYS A 125 -9.69 -9.73 -29.61
CA LYS A 125 -8.35 -9.17 -29.86
C LYS A 125 -7.51 -8.98 -28.60
N ASP A 126 -8.13 -8.88 -27.42
CA ASP A 126 -7.44 -8.65 -26.14
C ASP A 126 -6.91 -9.94 -25.51
N LYS A 127 -7.18 -11.11 -26.11
CA LYS A 127 -6.73 -12.42 -25.61
C LYS A 127 -5.22 -12.56 -25.45
N ILE A 128 -4.43 -11.72 -26.13
CA ILE A 128 -2.97 -11.84 -26.13
C ILE A 128 -2.33 -11.16 -24.90
N ASN A 129 -2.99 -10.19 -24.25
CA ASN A 129 -2.58 -9.59 -22.96
C ASN A 129 -3.68 -8.66 -22.42
N PRO A 130 -4.79 -9.18 -21.87
CA PRO A 130 -5.96 -8.35 -21.57
C PRO A 130 -5.77 -7.37 -20.40
N HIS A 131 -4.59 -7.38 -19.77
CA HIS A 131 -4.34 -6.80 -18.46
C HIS A 131 -3.24 -5.74 -18.46
N LYS A 132 -2.58 -5.44 -19.58
CA LYS A 132 -1.51 -4.41 -19.58
C LYS A 132 -2.05 -3.01 -19.84
N ASN A 133 -1.44 -2.03 -19.16
CA ASN A 133 -1.71 -0.60 -19.32
C ASN A 133 -3.18 -0.22 -19.07
N LEU A 134 -3.78 -0.81 -18.02
CA LEU A 134 -5.14 -0.50 -17.59
C LEU A 134 -5.24 0.98 -17.22
N THR A 135 -6.35 1.57 -17.63
CA THR A 135 -6.71 2.97 -17.37
C THR A 135 -7.91 3.06 -16.43
N ILE A 136 -8.32 1.94 -15.82
CA ILE A 136 -9.44 1.85 -14.87
C ILE A 136 -8.90 1.33 -13.55
N TYR A 137 -9.28 1.95 -12.44
CA TYR A 137 -8.81 1.58 -11.11
C TYR A 137 -9.87 1.85 -10.04
N LEU A 138 -9.73 1.20 -8.88
CA LEU A 138 -10.59 1.41 -7.71
C LEU A 138 -10.06 2.52 -6.82
N SER A 139 -10.93 3.24 -6.13
CA SER A 139 -10.59 4.12 -5.01
C SER A 139 -11.63 3.95 -3.91
N LEU A 140 -11.18 3.81 -2.67
CA LEU A 140 -12.06 3.80 -1.52
C LEU A 140 -12.67 5.20 -1.34
N VAL A 141 -13.88 5.25 -0.79
CA VAL A 141 -14.50 6.48 -0.32
C VAL A 141 -15.02 6.23 1.10
N PRO A 142 -14.48 6.94 2.11
CA PRO A 142 -14.87 6.70 3.49
C PRO A 142 -16.32 7.11 3.76
N ASP A 143 -16.88 6.63 4.87
CA ASP A 143 -18.25 6.92 5.30
C ASP A 143 -18.40 8.41 5.63
N ARG A 144 -18.98 9.17 4.69
CA ARG A 144 -19.26 10.60 4.81
C ARG A 144 -20.50 10.96 4.00
N LYS A 145 -21.13 12.09 4.34
CA LYS A 145 -22.18 12.69 3.50
C LYS A 145 -21.57 13.08 2.15
N PHE A 146 -22.13 12.54 1.06
CA PHE A 146 -21.70 12.88 -0.29
C PHE A 146 -22.32 14.24 -0.69
N PRO A 147 -21.52 15.20 -1.20
CA PRO A 147 -22.04 16.52 -1.56
C PRO A 147 -23.14 16.49 -2.64
N ASP A 148 -24.11 17.39 -2.42
CA ASP A 148 -25.49 17.53 -2.92
C ASP A 148 -25.75 17.71 -4.44
N GLU A 149 -24.92 17.18 -5.36
CA GLU A 149 -25.31 17.17 -6.79
C GLU A 149 -26.36 16.08 -7.13
N ILE A 150 -26.66 15.22 -6.16
CA ILE A 150 -27.63 14.13 -6.23
C ILE A 150 -28.82 14.55 -5.37
N LYS A 151 -30.05 14.47 -5.87
CA LYS A 151 -31.28 14.86 -5.14
C LYS A 151 -31.31 14.30 -3.71
N GLY A 152 -30.92 15.14 -2.74
CA GLY A 152 -30.83 14.82 -1.32
C GLY A 152 -29.50 14.15 -0.94
N ASN A 153 -28.84 14.70 0.09
CA ASN A 153 -27.73 14.07 0.81
C ASN A 153 -27.97 12.56 1.02
N ILE A 154 -27.30 11.72 0.21
CA ILE A 154 -27.25 10.28 0.46
C ILE A 154 -26.33 10.10 1.66
N ASN A 155 -26.90 9.83 2.82
CA ASN A 155 -26.14 9.33 3.96
C ASN A 155 -26.09 7.81 3.82
N ALA A 156 -25.01 7.28 3.26
CA ALA A 156 -24.88 5.83 3.10
C ALA A 156 -24.71 5.13 4.47
N GLY A 157 -24.15 5.82 5.47
CA GLY A 157 -23.86 5.24 6.78
C GLY A 157 -22.87 4.08 6.72
N CYS A 158 -22.11 4.01 5.64
CA CYS A 158 -21.14 2.97 5.31
C CYS A 158 -20.13 3.53 4.30
N ASN A 159 -19.04 2.79 4.08
CA ASN A 159 -18.08 3.12 3.05
C ASN A 159 -18.68 2.94 1.64
N ALA A 160 -18.11 3.66 0.70
CA ALA A 160 -18.38 3.53 -0.73
C ALA A 160 -17.06 3.32 -1.48
N PHE A 161 -17.13 3.12 -2.80
CA PHE A 161 -15.94 3.10 -3.62
C PHE A 161 -16.22 3.69 -5.00
N GLN A 162 -15.17 4.11 -5.69
CA GLN A 162 -15.23 4.57 -7.06
C GLN A 162 -14.54 3.60 -7.98
N ILE A 163 -15.13 3.38 -9.16
CA ILE A 163 -14.41 2.87 -10.33
C ILE A 163 -14.09 4.08 -11.20
N ILE A 164 -12.81 4.40 -11.27
CA ILE A 164 -12.31 5.59 -11.96
C ILE A 164 -11.71 5.17 -13.29
N LYS A 165 -12.08 5.89 -14.36
CA LYS A 165 -11.44 5.76 -15.66
C LYS A 165 -10.61 7.01 -15.95
N GLN A 166 -9.30 6.81 -16.11
CA GLN A 166 -8.33 7.85 -16.36
C GLN A 166 -8.76 8.78 -17.50
N GLY A 167 -8.77 10.09 -17.22
CA GLY A 167 -9.16 11.14 -18.16
C GLY A 167 -10.65 11.17 -18.56
N LYS A 168 -11.52 10.31 -17.99
CA LYS A 168 -12.94 10.24 -18.39
C LYS A 168 -13.95 10.49 -17.26
N GLY A 169 -13.61 10.18 -16.01
CA GLY A 169 -14.48 10.39 -14.84
C GLY A 169 -14.54 9.19 -13.90
N ALA A 170 -15.47 9.22 -12.95
CA ALA A 170 -15.64 8.18 -11.93
C ALA A 170 -17.10 7.79 -11.78
N VAL A 171 -17.34 6.52 -11.47
CA VAL A 171 -18.66 6.03 -11.03
C VAL A 171 -18.54 5.65 -9.57
N LEU A 172 -19.36 6.26 -8.71
CA LEU A 172 -19.46 5.95 -7.30
C LEU A 172 -20.39 4.76 -7.12
N TYR A 173 -19.99 3.78 -6.33
CA TYR A 173 -20.76 2.62 -5.95
C TYR A 173 -20.94 2.61 -4.43
N TYR A 174 -22.16 2.34 -3.99
CA TYR A 174 -22.51 2.21 -2.58
C TYR A 174 -23.44 1.02 -2.40
N TYR A 175 -23.46 0.42 -1.22
CA TYR A 175 -24.29 -0.74 -0.95
C TYR A 175 -25.71 -0.32 -0.56
N GLN A 176 -26.71 -1.01 -1.11
CA GLN A 176 -28.11 -0.88 -0.70
C GLN A 176 -28.49 -2.13 0.08
N SER A 177 -28.61 -1.98 1.40
CA SER A 177 -28.81 -3.09 2.33
C SER A 177 -30.16 -3.79 2.16
N ASP A 178 -31.20 -3.04 1.81
CA ASP A 178 -32.55 -3.53 1.50
C ASP A 178 -32.59 -4.42 0.26
N GLU A 179 -31.76 -4.11 -0.74
CA GLU A 179 -31.68 -4.86 -2.00
C GLU A 179 -30.52 -5.86 -2.03
N ASN A 180 -29.65 -5.85 -1.02
CA ASN A 180 -28.48 -6.71 -0.90
C ASN A 180 -27.60 -6.68 -2.17
N ARG A 181 -27.39 -5.48 -2.72
CA ARG A 181 -26.62 -5.23 -3.94
C ARG A 181 -25.91 -3.87 -3.90
N PHE A 182 -24.89 -3.72 -4.75
CA PHE A 182 -24.30 -2.41 -5.01
C PHE A 182 -25.16 -1.63 -6.01
N SER A 183 -25.46 -0.38 -5.68
CA SER A 183 -26.01 0.62 -6.58
C SER A 183 -24.95 1.64 -6.94
N PHE A 184 -25.20 2.42 -7.99
CA PHE A 184 -24.21 3.34 -8.51
C PHE A 184 -24.77 4.71 -8.82
N TYR A 185 -23.90 5.71 -8.69
CA TYR A 185 -24.12 7.06 -9.12
C TYR A 185 -23.03 7.48 -10.11
N LYS A 186 -23.45 8.00 -11.27
CA LYS A 186 -22.53 8.47 -12.30
C LYS A 186 -22.22 9.95 -12.08
N GLY A 187 -21.11 10.22 -11.40
CA GLY A 187 -20.55 11.57 -11.28
C GLY A 187 -19.67 11.94 -12.48
N SER A 188 -19.42 13.22 -12.70
CA SER A 188 -18.49 13.70 -13.74
C SER A 188 -17.03 13.78 -13.25
N LYS A 189 -16.80 13.88 -11.94
CA LYS A 189 -15.45 14.04 -11.36
C LYS A 189 -15.16 12.97 -10.31
N PRO A 190 -13.95 12.39 -10.29
CA PRO A 190 -13.49 11.56 -9.19
C PRO A 190 -13.50 12.35 -7.87
N LEU A 191 -13.82 11.67 -6.78
CA LEU A 191 -13.80 12.23 -5.44
C LEU A 191 -12.55 11.71 -4.76
N PHE A 192 -11.54 12.58 -4.61
CA PHE A 192 -10.33 12.26 -3.87
C PHE A 192 -10.47 12.79 -2.44
N TYR A 193 -10.32 11.91 -1.47
CA TYR A 193 -10.46 12.25 -0.06
C TYR A 193 -9.09 12.30 0.63
N ASN A 194 -8.90 13.31 1.48
CA ASN A 194 -7.81 13.32 2.43
C ASN A 194 -8.24 12.53 3.68
N TYR A 195 -7.62 11.38 3.91
CA TYR A 195 -7.97 10.46 5.00
C TYR A 195 -7.38 10.84 6.36
N LYS A 196 -6.56 11.91 6.43
CA LYS A 196 -5.92 12.32 7.69
C LYS A 196 -6.90 12.65 8.82
N ASP A 197 -8.14 13.00 8.47
CA ASP A 197 -9.19 13.37 9.43
C ASP A 197 -10.20 12.24 9.69
N ASP A 198 -9.95 11.02 9.22
CA ASP A 198 -10.95 9.96 9.29
C ASP A 198 -10.86 9.11 10.56
N SER A 199 -11.60 9.53 11.59
CA SER A 199 -11.74 8.79 12.85
C SER A 199 -12.69 7.58 12.75
N SER A 200 -13.33 7.34 11.59
CA SER A 200 -14.34 6.28 11.45
C SER A 200 -13.76 4.86 11.41
N PHE A 201 -12.47 4.73 11.19
CA PHE A 201 -11.80 3.44 11.20
C PHE A 201 -11.51 3.00 12.65
N LEU A 202 -11.64 1.69 12.89
CA LEU A 202 -11.39 1.00 14.17
C LEU A 202 -10.39 1.71 15.10
N SER A 203 -10.76 1.80 16.37
CA SER A 203 -9.85 2.17 17.46
C SER A 203 -8.65 1.21 17.52
N ALA A 204 -7.57 1.64 18.16
CA ALA A 204 -6.36 0.83 18.33
C ALA A 204 -6.64 -0.56 18.95
N SER A 205 -7.55 -0.63 19.93
CA SER A 205 -7.97 -1.89 20.55
C SER A 205 -8.78 -2.78 19.61
N GLU A 206 -9.72 -2.23 18.86
CA GLU A 206 -10.49 -2.95 17.83
C GLU A 206 -9.56 -3.45 16.72
N TRP A 207 -8.56 -2.65 16.33
CA TRP A 207 -7.52 -3.07 15.40
C TRP A 207 -6.72 -4.25 15.92
N LYS A 208 -6.28 -4.22 17.18
CA LYS A 208 -5.52 -5.29 17.81
C LYS A 208 -6.31 -6.61 17.85
N GLN A 209 -7.60 -6.53 18.15
CA GLN A 209 -8.47 -7.71 18.18
C GLN A 209 -8.69 -8.26 16.78
N SER A 210 -8.88 -7.38 15.79
CA SER A 210 -9.12 -7.78 14.42
C SER A 210 -7.86 -8.32 13.73
N TYR A 211 -6.65 -7.88 14.10
CA TYR A 211 -5.39 -8.49 13.65
C TYR A 211 -5.27 -9.98 13.99
N LYS A 212 -5.83 -10.40 15.13
CA LYS A 212 -5.88 -11.82 15.53
C LYS A 212 -6.88 -12.63 14.70
N ASN A 213 -7.84 -11.96 14.05
CA ASN A 213 -8.99 -12.56 13.36
C ASN A 213 -8.84 -12.53 11.83
N GLU A 214 -7.61 -12.52 11.31
CA GLU A 214 -7.30 -12.65 9.88
C GLU A 214 -7.96 -11.59 8.97
N MET A 215 -8.00 -10.30 9.33
CA MET A 215 -8.62 -9.28 8.46
C MET A 215 -8.03 -9.25 7.03
N PRO A 216 -8.85 -8.89 6.02
CA PRO A 216 -8.31 -8.54 4.73
C PRO A 216 -7.41 -7.31 4.89
N ARG A 217 -6.24 -7.33 4.26
CA ARG A 217 -5.32 -6.19 4.23
C ARG A 217 -4.51 -6.15 2.94
N ILE A 218 -3.99 -4.98 2.62
CA ILE A 218 -3.05 -4.80 1.52
C ILE A 218 -1.65 -4.61 2.10
N LYS A 219 -0.74 -5.51 1.73
CA LYS A 219 0.69 -5.41 2.05
C LYS A 219 1.42 -4.80 0.87
N TYR A 220 2.27 -3.81 1.16
CA TYR A 220 3.17 -3.22 0.17
C TYR A 220 4.58 -3.74 0.33
N SER A 221 5.27 -3.92 -0.79
CA SER A 221 6.67 -4.31 -0.82
C SER A 221 7.40 -3.63 -1.96
N MET A 222 8.71 -3.44 -1.81
CA MET A 222 9.57 -2.86 -2.84
C MET A 222 10.45 -3.95 -3.44
N SER A 223 10.47 -4.03 -4.76
CA SER A 223 11.40 -4.89 -5.48
C SER A 223 12.56 -4.06 -6.01
N PHE A 224 13.77 -4.58 -5.82
CA PHE A 224 15.02 -3.96 -6.26
C PHE A 224 15.57 -4.69 -7.48
N SER A 225 16.21 -3.96 -8.40
CA SER A 225 16.96 -4.57 -9.50
C SER A 225 18.07 -5.49 -8.99
N SER A 226 18.45 -6.49 -9.78
CA SER A 226 19.53 -7.43 -9.44
C SER A 226 20.84 -6.73 -9.05
N ARG A 227 21.11 -5.56 -9.64
CA ARG A 227 22.26 -4.72 -9.32
C ARG A 227 22.22 -4.17 -7.89
N ILE A 228 21.11 -3.56 -7.49
CA ILE A 228 20.94 -3.02 -6.14
C ILE A 228 20.92 -4.16 -5.12
N GLN A 229 20.24 -5.27 -5.43
CA GLN A 229 20.27 -6.47 -4.59
C GLN A 229 21.71 -6.97 -4.35
N SER A 230 22.59 -6.89 -5.36
CA SER A 230 24.00 -7.28 -5.18
C SER A 230 24.75 -6.37 -4.20
N ILE A 231 24.37 -5.10 -4.10
CA ILE A 231 24.95 -4.13 -3.16
C ILE A 231 24.43 -4.37 -1.75
N ILE A 232 23.11 -4.56 -1.60
CA ILE A 232 22.47 -4.93 -0.33
C ILE A 232 23.17 -6.17 0.25
N LYS A 233 23.34 -7.22 -0.57
CA LYS A 233 23.99 -8.48 -0.17
C LYS A 233 25.46 -8.33 0.22
N LYS A 234 26.17 -7.30 -0.28
CA LYS A 234 27.54 -7.00 0.15
C LYS A 234 27.58 -6.40 1.55
N CYS A 235 26.58 -5.61 1.95
CA CYS A 235 26.50 -5.15 3.34
C CYS A 235 26.03 -6.28 4.27
N SER A 236 24.91 -6.93 3.94
CA SER A 236 24.37 -8.05 4.71
C SER A 236 23.72 -9.07 3.76
N PRO A 237 24.30 -10.29 3.60
CA PRO A 237 23.82 -11.30 2.66
C PRO A 237 22.39 -11.78 2.89
N ASP A 238 21.93 -11.66 4.13
CA ASP A 238 20.63 -12.08 4.66
C ASP A 238 19.79 -10.88 5.11
N PHE A 239 20.06 -9.70 4.55
CA PHE A 239 19.26 -8.50 4.81
C PHE A 239 17.82 -8.66 4.34
N GLU A 240 16.89 -8.29 5.20
CA GLU A 240 15.46 -8.20 4.93
C GLU A 240 14.97 -6.83 5.41
N THR A 241 14.21 -6.12 4.57
CA THR A 241 13.52 -4.89 5.01
C THR A 241 12.42 -5.24 5.99
N TRP A 242 12.15 -4.38 6.97
CA TRP A 242 11.00 -4.57 7.86
C TRP A 242 9.70 -4.64 7.06
N ASP A 243 8.86 -5.62 7.40
CA ASP A 243 7.53 -5.80 6.83
C ASP A 243 6.57 -4.77 7.42
N GLN A 244 5.51 -4.44 6.68
CA GLN A 244 4.46 -3.56 7.17
C GLN A 244 3.87 -4.04 8.50
N ASP A 245 3.78 -5.36 8.71
CA ASP A 245 3.26 -5.97 9.94
C ASP A 245 4.20 -5.80 11.15
N ASP A 246 5.46 -5.36 10.95
CA ASP A 246 6.41 -5.09 12.04
C ASP A 246 6.21 -3.71 12.69
N TYR A 247 5.37 -2.85 12.10
CA TYR A 247 5.07 -1.50 12.60
C TYR A 247 3.82 -1.49 13.46
N ILE A 248 3.72 -0.55 14.40
CA ILE A 248 2.49 -0.40 15.19
C ILE A 248 1.31 -0.07 14.27
N PRO A 249 0.12 -0.63 14.52
CA PRO A 249 -1.06 -0.45 13.69
C PRO A 249 -1.37 0.99 13.28
N ILE A 250 -1.32 1.93 14.23
CA ILE A 250 -1.70 3.32 13.98
C ILE A 250 -0.81 3.98 12.92
N ILE A 251 0.47 3.62 12.87
CA ILE A 251 1.39 4.11 11.82
C ILE A 251 0.96 3.57 10.47
N THR A 252 0.76 2.24 10.36
CA THR A 252 0.36 1.64 9.08
C THR A 252 -0.96 2.24 8.55
N LYS A 253 -1.90 2.55 9.45
CA LYS A 253 -3.19 3.18 9.12
C LYS A 253 -3.03 4.60 8.57
N LEU A 254 -2.15 5.41 9.16
CA LEU A 254 -1.96 6.81 8.80
C LEU A 254 -0.97 7.01 7.65
N TYR A 255 -0.08 6.03 7.43
CA TYR A 255 0.99 6.12 6.46
C TYR A 255 0.48 6.13 5.01
N GLU A 256 1.08 6.99 4.18
CA GLU A 256 0.78 7.10 2.76
C GLU A 256 1.85 6.36 1.97
N PHE A 257 1.48 5.26 1.33
CA PHE A 257 2.41 4.49 0.51
C PHE A 257 2.50 5.12 -0.88
N SER A 258 3.64 4.97 -1.55
CA SER A 258 3.79 5.40 -2.94
C SER A 258 4.86 4.57 -3.65
N PRO A 259 5.00 4.71 -4.98
CA PRO A 259 6.15 4.12 -5.69
C PRO A 259 7.51 4.57 -5.14
N LYS A 260 7.57 5.71 -4.44
CA LYS A 260 8.78 6.27 -3.83
C LYS A 260 8.96 5.95 -2.35
N GLN A 261 7.94 5.44 -1.65
CA GLN A 261 8.05 5.22 -0.21
C GLN A 261 7.22 4.07 0.33
N LEU A 262 7.84 3.33 1.25
CA LEU A 262 7.30 2.39 2.20
C LEU A 262 7.86 2.75 3.59
N LEU A 263 7.25 2.19 4.64
CA LEU A 263 7.67 2.40 6.03
C LEU A 263 9.17 2.14 6.28
N SER A 264 9.74 1.16 5.58
CA SER A 264 11.14 0.70 5.69
C SER A 264 12.02 1.02 4.49
N ALA A 265 11.50 1.71 3.47
CA ALA A 265 12.26 1.99 2.25
C ALA A 265 11.77 3.26 1.55
N VAL A 266 12.69 4.16 1.19
CA VAL A 266 12.41 5.33 0.35
C VAL A 266 13.35 5.37 -0.84
N VAL A 267 12.81 5.83 -1.98
CA VAL A 267 13.50 5.92 -3.26
C VAL A 267 13.33 7.34 -3.80
N GLY A 268 14.44 7.97 -4.18
CA GLY A 268 14.47 9.35 -4.65
C GLY A 268 15.80 9.68 -5.32
N ASP A 269 15.90 10.84 -5.94
CA ASP A 269 17.16 11.40 -6.46
C ASP A 269 17.84 12.23 -5.35
N PHE A 270 18.48 11.55 -4.40
CA PHE A 270 19.06 12.20 -3.22
C PHE A 270 20.37 12.92 -3.58
N ASN A 271 21.17 12.35 -4.49
CA ASN A 271 22.44 12.94 -4.91
C ASN A 271 22.30 13.99 -6.06
N GLY A 272 21.13 14.08 -6.69
CA GLY A 272 20.79 15.05 -7.74
C GLY A 272 21.29 14.70 -9.13
N ASP A 273 21.59 13.42 -9.41
CA ASP A 273 22.06 12.94 -10.71
C ASP A 273 20.92 12.44 -11.62
N LYS A 274 19.67 12.56 -11.17
CA LYS A 274 18.43 12.14 -11.84
C LYS A 274 18.29 10.63 -11.99
N VAL A 275 19.08 9.85 -11.27
CA VAL A 275 18.94 8.41 -11.13
C VAL A 275 18.40 8.12 -9.73
N SER A 276 17.40 7.23 -9.65
CA SER A 276 16.84 6.87 -8.36
C SER A 276 17.88 6.17 -7.48
N ASP A 277 18.01 6.66 -6.25
CA ASP A 277 18.76 6.14 -5.12
C ASP A 277 17.81 5.43 -4.13
N ALA A 278 18.33 4.80 -3.08
CA ALA A 278 17.52 4.19 -2.03
C ALA A 278 18.08 4.36 -0.62
N ILE A 279 17.17 4.57 0.33
CA ILE A 279 17.41 4.48 1.77
C ILE A 279 16.54 3.35 2.31
N LEU A 280 17.15 2.43 3.04
CA LEU A 280 16.50 1.21 3.53
C LEU A 280 16.73 1.06 5.02
N THR A 281 15.72 0.57 5.73
CA THR A 281 15.84 0.05 7.08
C THR A 281 15.36 -1.39 7.12
N GLY A 282 16.01 -2.21 7.92
CA GLY A 282 15.73 -3.64 7.99
C GLY A 282 16.55 -4.34 9.05
N HIS A 283 16.68 -5.64 8.90
CA HIS A 283 17.42 -6.51 9.80
C HIS A 283 18.15 -7.62 9.03
N SER A 284 18.89 -8.43 9.77
CA SER A 284 19.47 -9.69 9.31
C SER A 284 19.34 -10.72 10.42
N LYS A 285 19.81 -11.96 10.20
CA LYS A 285 19.80 -12.98 11.26
C LYS A 285 20.73 -12.64 12.43
N LYS A 286 21.71 -11.76 12.22
CA LYS A 286 22.75 -11.42 13.21
C LYS A 286 22.61 -10.03 13.80
N ILE A 287 21.98 -9.12 13.07
CA ILE A 287 21.90 -7.71 13.40
C ILE A 287 20.43 -7.33 13.38
N ASN A 288 19.93 -6.90 14.54
CA ASN A 288 18.53 -6.56 14.71
C ASN A 288 18.13 -5.33 13.91
N SER A 289 19.06 -4.43 13.58
CA SER A 289 18.76 -3.26 12.77
C SER A 289 19.92 -2.81 11.92
N ILE A 290 19.63 -2.65 10.64
CA ILE A 290 20.55 -2.17 9.62
C ILE A 290 19.86 -1.03 8.89
N SER A 291 20.55 0.10 8.76
CA SER A 291 20.17 1.18 7.86
C SER A 291 21.16 1.24 6.70
N MET A 292 20.67 1.30 5.46
CA MET A 292 21.50 1.37 4.27
C MET A 292 21.17 2.61 3.45
N THR A 293 22.20 3.25 2.94
CA THR A 293 22.09 4.30 1.92
C THR A 293 22.79 3.83 0.66
N ILE A 294 22.05 3.71 -0.43
CA ILE A 294 22.56 3.28 -1.74
C ILE A 294 22.36 4.44 -2.71
N LEU A 295 23.47 5.02 -3.15
CA LEU A 295 23.45 6.13 -4.11
C LEU A 295 23.89 5.64 -5.48
N SER A 296 23.26 6.15 -6.51
CA SER A 296 23.71 6.10 -7.88
C SER A 296 25.08 6.76 -8.03
N ASN A 297 25.85 6.30 -9.00
CA ASN A 297 27.19 6.78 -9.32
C ASN A 297 27.48 6.52 -10.80
N GLY A 298 26.99 7.42 -11.65
CA GLY A 298 27.07 7.30 -13.10
C GLY A 298 26.21 6.16 -13.61
N ASN A 299 26.83 5.16 -14.23
CA ASN A 299 26.11 3.97 -14.68
C ASN A 299 26.05 2.86 -13.62
N ASP A 300 26.42 3.10 -12.34
CA ASP A 300 26.40 2.12 -11.25
C ASP A 300 25.73 2.66 -9.98
N TYR A 301 25.74 1.84 -8.93
CA TYR A 301 25.33 2.15 -7.58
C TYR A 301 26.47 1.86 -6.61
N LYS A 302 26.52 2.61 -5.52
CA LYS A 302 27.46 2.42 -4.41
C LYS A 302 26.71 2.45 -3.09
N LEU A 303 27.16 1.61 -2.17
CA LEU A 303 26.79 1.70 -0.77
C LEU A 303 27.49 2.93 -0.18
N HIS A 304 26.74 3.95 0.17
CA HIS A 304 27.27 5.18 0.77
C HIS A 304 27.43 5.04 2.29
N ASP A 305 26.41 4.49 2.95
CA ASP A 305 26.43 4.17 4.37
C ASP A 305 25.76 2.83 4.62
N CYS A 306 26.25 2.11 5.62
CA CYS A 306 25.61 0.93 6.17
C CYS A 306 25.91 0.86 7.66
N SER A 307 24.93 1.26 8.46
CA SER A 307 25.07 1.41 9.91
C SER A 307 24.21 0.40 10.64
N ASN A 308 24.76 -0.15 11.72
CA ASN A 308 24.05 -1.04 12.62
C ASN A 308 23.42 -0.20 13.73
N GLY A 309 22.11 -0.27 13.87
CA GLY A 309 21.40 0.34 14.98
C GLY A 309 21.36 -0.60 16.19
N SER A 310 21.24 -0.03 17.39
CA SER A 310 20.91 -0.77 18.62
C SER A 310 19.42 -1.14 18.70
N TYR A 311 18.71 -1.11 17.57
CA TYR A 311 17.26 -1.20 17.56
C TYR A 311 16.81 -2.54 18.14
N VAL A 312 15.80 -2.45 19.00
CA VAL A 312 15.23 -3.59 19.70
C VAL A 312 14.15 -4.21 18.83
N ASP A 313 14.05 -5.54 18.93
CA ASP A 313 13.07 -6.36 18.22
C ASP A 313 11.65 -5.79 18.42
N PRO A 314 10.93 -5.43 17.34
CA PRO A 314 9.61 -4.80 17.40
C PRO A 314 8.57 -5.70 18.09
N GLN A 315 8.81 -7.01 18.12
CA GLN A 315 7.95 -7.98 18.79
C GLN A 315 8.21 -8.08 20.30
N LYS A 316 9.26 -7.42 20.81
CA LYS A 316 9.66 -7.46 22.22
C LYS A 316 9.45 -6.14 22.95
N GLU A 317 9.45 -5.01 22.24
CA GLU A 317 9.26 -3.70 22.84
C GLU A 317 7.83 -3.17 22.73
N TRP A 318 7.43 -2.44 23.77
CA TRP A 318 6.10 -1.90 23.92
C TRP A 318 6.16 -0.38 23.74
N TYR A 319 5.56 0.13 22.68
CA TYR A 319 5.19 1.54 22.60
C TYR A 319 3.77 1.70 23.14
N THR A 320 3.62 2.36 24.30
CA THR A 320 2.31 2.69 24.91
C THR A 320 1.30 1.53 25.02
N GLY A 321 1.73 0.27 25.14
CA GLY A 321 0.80 -0.89 25.17
C GLY A 321 0.77 -1.75 23.90
N GLU A 322 1.48 -1.35 22.86
CA GLU A 322 1.51 -1.98 21.53
C GLU A 322 2.90 -2.47 21.16
N LEU A 323 2.95 -3.63 20.49
CA LEU A 323 4.18 -4.16 19.91
C LEU A 323 4.31 -3.63 18.49
N GLY A 324 5.53 -3.27 18.10
CA GLY A 324 5.85 -2.82 16.75
C GLY A 324 6.81 -1.63 16.72
N PHE A 325 7.35 -1.34 15.53
CA PHE A 325 8.10 -0.11 15.30
C PHE A 325 7.21 1.10 15.36
N PHE A 326 7.74 2.13 16.03
CA PHE A 326 7.15 3.45 16.07
C PHE A 326 7.95 4.48 15.27
N SER A 327 9.02 4.08 14.58
CA SER A 327 9.75 4.95 13.65
C SER A 327 9.73 4.45 12.23
N TYR A 328 9.61 5.34 11.25
CA TYR A 328 9.45 4.99 9.84
C TYR A 328 10.07 6.05 8.92
N LEU A 329 10.30 5.67 7.66
CA LEU A 329 10.85 6.57 6.64
C LEU A 329 9.73 7.29 5.87
N GLU A 330 9.96 8.53 5.45
CA GLU A 330 9.14 9.22 4.44
C GLU A 330 10.01 9.87 3.37
N TYR A 331 9.55 9.82 2.12
CA TYR A 331 10.12 10.55 1.00
C TYR A 331 9.76 12.03 1.08
N VAL A 332 10.73 12.89 0.80
CA VAL A 332 10.57 14.34 0.80
C VAL A 332 11.06 14.91 -0.54
N PRO A 333 10.17 15.46 -1.39
CA PRO A 333 10.59 16.12 -2.63
C PRO A 333 11.28 17.48 -2.35
N PRO A 334 11.96 18.08 -3.36
CA PRO A 334 12.54 19.40 -3.24
C PRO A 334 11.47 20.43 -2.86
N LYS A 335 11.68 21.11 -1.74
CA LYS A 335 10.82 22.18 -1.24
C LYS A 335 11.56 23.02 -0.19
N LYS A 336 10.98 24.16 0.13
CA LYS A 336 11.42 24.99 1.24
C LYS A 336 10.80 24.50 2.55
N PHE A 337 11.61 24.42 3.59
CA PHE A 337 11.22 24.13 4.96
C PHE A 337 11.45 25.35 5.84
N GLU A 338 10.44 25.70 6.63
CA GLU A 338 10.56 26.67 7.71
C GLU A 338 10.76 25.87 9.00
N GLY A 339 12.01 25.64 9.41
CA GLY A 339 12.32 24.85 10.60
C GLY A 339 12.05 25.65 11.86
N ILE A 340 11.02 25.24 12.61
CA ILE A 340 10.69 25.83 13.91
C ILE A 340 11.84 25.57 14.90
N PHE A 341 12.47 24.40 14.83
CA PHE A 341 13.48 23.94 15.80
C PHE A 341 14.92 24.24 15.38
N SER A 342 15.22 24.22 14.07
CA SER A 342 16.57 24.47 13.57
C SER A 342 16.94 25.95 13.49
N GLY A 343 15.95 26.85 13.58
CA GLY A 343 16.13 28.30 13.60
C GLY A 343 16.47 28.95 12.24
N TYR A 344 16.61 28.17 11.17
CA TYR A 344 16.91 28.68 9.82
C TYR A 344 16.12 27.93 8.75
N PRO A 345 15.61 28.63 7.71
CA PRO A 345 14.93 27.97 6.61
C PRO A 345 15.90 27.08 5.82
N LEU A 346 15.43 25.91 5.40
CA LEU A 346 16.17 25.00 4.53
C LEU A 346 15.49 24.94 3.16
N GLU A 347 16.23 25.23 2.10
CA GLU A 347 15.78 25.05 0.73
C GLU A 347 16.37 23.76 0.16
N LEU A 348 15.55 22.71 0.07
CA LEU A 348 15.97 21.47 -0.57
C LEU A 348 15.99 21.64 -2.08
N LYS A 349 17.15 21.37 -2.68
CA LYS A 349 17.35 21.37 -4.13
C LYS A 349 17.21 19.98 -4.76
N ARG A 350 17.15 18.94 -3.93
CA ARG A 350 17.14 17.52 -4.28
C ARG A 350 16.14 16.80 -3.40
N ASP A 351 15.88 15.53 -3.73
CA ASP A 351 15.09 14.69 -2.84
C ASP A 351 15.81 14.54 -1.49
N ALA A 352 15.04 14.34 -0.44
CA ALA A 352 15.47 14.06 0.91
C ALA A 352 14.58 12.95 1.49
N TYR A 353 14.92 12.49 2.69
CA TYR A 353 14.03 11.62 3.43
C TYR A 353 13.86 12.09 4.86
N LYS A 354 12.71 11.75 5.44
CA LYS A 354 12.40 11.97 6.84
C LYS A 354 12.57 10.65 7.58
N TRP A 355 13.16 10.70 8.76
CA TRP A 355 13.03 9.66 9.76
C TRP A 355 12.07 10.17 10.81
N ASP A 356 10.86 9.63 10.82
CA ASP A 356 9.83 10.01 11.77
C ASP A 356 9.83 9.03 12.94
N VAL A 357 9.72 9.53 14.16
CA VAL A 357 9.47 8.77 15.38
C VAL A 357 8.11 9.20 15.91
N PHE A 358 7.10 8.36 15.72
CA PHE A 358 5.70 8.66 15.99
C PHE A 358 5.50 9.28 17.37
N GLU A 359 4.79 10.42 17.40
CA GLU A 359 4.49 11.24 18.59
C GLU A 359 5.71 11.75 19.38
N LYS A 360 6.91 11.69 18.79
CA LYS A 360 8.14 12.22 19.36
C LYS A 360 8.75 13.20 18.36
N THR A 361 9.88 12.82 17.79
CA THR A 361 10.70 13.67 16.94
C THR A 361 10.65 13.26 15.48
N SER A 362 10.96 14.20 14.60
CA SER A 362 11.05 13.97 13.16
C SER A 362 12.28 14.70 12.62
N SER A 363 13.18 13.95 12.00
CA SER A 363 14.43 14.45 11.43
C SER A 363 14.40 14.34 9.91
N LEU A 364 14.79 15.40 9.22
CA LEU A 364 15.01 15.40 7.78
C LEU A 364 16.49 15.15 7.47
N TYR A 365 16.76 14.27 6.53
CA TYR A 365 18.11 13.96 6.06
C TYR A 365 18.23 14.31 4.57
N TYR A 366 19.17 15.20 4.25
CA TYR A 366 19.43 15.65 2.88
C TYR A 366 20.91 15.52 2.52
N PHE A 367 21.22 15.25 1.25
CA PHE A 367 22.59 15.04 0.80
C PHE A 367 23.25 16.34 0.35
N ASP A 368 24.33 16.75 1.03
CA ASP A 368 25.04 18.01 0.74
C ASP A 368 26.03 17.91 -0.45
N GLY A 369 26.08 16.76 -1.11
CA GLY A 369 27.06 16.43 -2.17
C GLY A 369 28.22 15.55 -1.67
N LYS A 370 28.39 15.41 -0.35
CA LYS A 370 29.38 14.52 0.25
C LYS A 370 28.77 13.57 1.28
N ASN A 371 27.92 14.08 2.18
CA ASN A 371 27.29 13.31 3.24
C ASN A 371 25.83 13.71 3.41
N PHE A 372 25.05 12.86 4.07
CA PHE A 372 23.75 13.25 4.59
C PHE A 372 23.92 14.21 5.78
N LYS A 373 23.08 15.25 5.81
CA LYS A 373 22.96 16.23 6.88
C LYS A 373 21.58 16.12 7.49
N GLU A 374 21.55 16.16 8.82
CA GLU A 374 20.32 16.16 9.59
C GLU A 374 19.79 17.59 9.76
N TYR A 375 18.48 17.72 9.70
CA TYR A 375 17.73 18.94 9.96
C TYR A 375 16.48 18.59 10.77
N LEU A 376 16.45 19.01 12.04
CA LEU A 376 15.35 18.71 12.97
C LEU A 376 14.07 19.46 12.55
N ILE A 377 12.98 18.72 12.34
CA ILE A 377 11.66 19.27 11.98
C ILE A 377 10.75 19.35 13.22
N SER A 378 10.81 18.37 14.13
CA SER A 378 10.05 18.36 15.39
C SER A 378 10.84 17.73 16.54
N ASP A 379 10.51 18.12 17.77
CA ASP A 379 10.99 17.54 19.04
C ASP A 379 9.90 16.67 19.68
#